data_AF-A0A2Z6LSY8-F1
#
_entry.id   AF-A0A2Z6LSY8-F1
#
_cell.length_a   1.000
_cell.length_b   1.000
_cell.length_c   1.000
_cell.angle_alpha   90.00
_cell.angle_beta   90.00
_cell.angle_gamma   90.00
#
_symmetry.space_group_name_H-M   'P 1'
#
loop_
_entity.id
_entity.type
_entity.pdbx_description
1 polymer ?
#
loop_
_entity_poly.entity_id
_entity_poly.type
_entity_poly.pdbx_seq_one_letter_code
_entity_poly.pdbx_strand_id
1 'polypeptide(L)'
;MTEDRKKLPKLPVEGKRNILITSALPYVNNVPHLGNIIGCVLSADVFARYCRLRDYNAIYICGTDEYGTATETKALEENCSPKQICDKYHVIHKEVYDWFNISFDEFGRTSAPEQTEVCQAIFKKIHENNWLSEDTLQQLYCDTCKKFLADRLVEGTCPIPGCEYDSARGDQCEKCGNLLNPTELKIPRCKAMFGSYNGREGRS
;
A
#
# COMPACT_ATOMS: atom_id res chain seq x y z
N MET A 1 7.37 23.76 -28.89
CA MET A 1 8.54 22.91 -29.20
C MET A 1 9.33 22.75 -27.91
N THR A 2 8.99 21.75 -27.10
CA THR A 2 9.78 21.36 -25.92
C THR A 2 10.23 19.94 -26.19
N GLU A 3 11.51 19.82 -26.54
CA GLU A 3 12.18 18.53 -26.72
C GLU A 3 12.04 17.73 -25.42
N ASP A 4 11.38 16.57 -25.50
CA ASP A 4 11.48 15.49 -24.53
C ASP A 4 12.95 15.02 -24.51
N ARG A 5 13.80 15.73 -23.77
CA ARG A 5 15.09 15.21 -23.36
C ARG A 5 14.80 14.07 -22.39
N LYS A 6 14.71 12.84 -22.89
CA LYS A 6 14.89 11.63 -22.09
C LYS A 6 16.18 11.81 -21.30
N LYS A 7 16.07 12.17 -20.02
CA LYS A 7 17.22 12.28 -19.12
C LYS A 7 17.92 10.93 -19.13
N LEU A 8 19.20 10.92 -19.48
CA LEU A 8 20.02 9.71 -19.42
C LEU A 8 20.02 9.18 -17.98
N PRO A 9 19.96 7.85 -17.78
CA PRO A 9 19.92 7.27 -16.44
C PRO A 9 21.19 7.61 -15.68
N LYS A 10 21.04 8.08 -14.44
CA LYS A 10 22.16 8.40 -13.55
C LYS A 10 22.73 7.11 -12.97
N LEU A 11 23.87 6.66 -13.50
CA LEU A 11 24.54 5.44 -13.08
C LEU A 11 25.56 5.70 -11.96
N PRO A 12 25.87 4.68 -11.13
CA PRO A 12 27.00 4.74 -10.21
C PRO A 12 28.31 5.04 -10.97
N VAL A 13 29.15 5.90 -10.38
CA VAL A 13 30.47 6.26 -10.91
C VAL A 13 31.54 5.62 -10.04
N GLU A 14 32.42 4.86 -10.66
CA GLU A 14 33.53 4.22 -9.97
C GLU A 14 34.48 5.27 -9.35
N GLY A 15 34.96 5.01 -8.13
CA GLY A 15 35.81 5.94 -7.39
C GLY A 15 35.08 7.15 -6.78
N LYS A 16 33.78 7.38 -7.05
CA LYS A 16 32.96 8.39 -6.38
C LYS A 16 32.06 7.78 -5.29
N ARG A 17 31.64 8.60 -4.33
CA ARG A 17 30.60 8.23 -3.37
C ARG A 17 29.23 8.25 -4.06
N ASN A 18 28.68 7.06 -4.31
CA ASN A 18 27.36 6.86 -4.90
C ASN A 18 26.30 6.73 -3.81
N ILE A 19 25.22 7.50 -3.87
CA ILE A 19 24.19 7.54 -2.83
C ILE A 19 22.82 7.36 -3.48
N LEU A 20 22.14 6.28 -3.14
CA LEU A 20 20.72 6.09 -3.43
C LEU A 20 19.90 6.62 -2.25
N ILE A 21 19.02 7.56 -2.52
CA ILE A 21 18.12 8.16 -1.54
C ILE A 21 16.70 7.79 -1.97
N THR A 22 15.93 7.22 -1.05
CA THR A 22 14.51 6.97 -1.24
C THR A 22 13.73 7.65 -0.14
N SER A 23 12.53 8.10 -0.47
CA SER A 23 11.52 8.45 0.54
C SER A 23 10.45 7.39 0.57
N ALA A 24 9.78 7.23 1.72
CA ALA A 24 8.64 6.34 1.83
C ALA A 24 7.58 6.74 0.79
N LEU A 25 7.04 5.74 0.09
CA LEU A 25 6.04 5.97 -0.96
C LEU A 25 4.74 6.46 -0.31
N PRO A 26 4.28 7.70 -0.56
CA PRO A 26 2.97 8.14 -0.09
C PRO A 26 1.86 7.29 -0.71
N TYR A 27 0.93 6.88 0.14
CA TYR A 27 -0.25 6.14 -0.30
C TYR A 27 -1.20 7.08 -1.07
N VAL A 28 -1.57 6.70 -2.29
CA VAL A 28 -2.19 7.60 -3.27
C VAL A 28 -3.62 8.02 -2.93
N ASN A 29 -4.27 7.40 -1.95
CA ASN A 29 -5.70 7.62 -1.69
C ASN A 29 -6.02 8.90 -0.91
N ASN A 30 -5.01 9.68 -0.49
CA ASN A 30 -5.18 10.86 0.37
C ASN A 30 -4.27 12.01 -0.07
N VAL A 31 -4.74 13.24 0.07
CA VAL A 31 -3.88 14.43 -0.13
C VAL A 31 -2.84 14.48 1.01
N PRO A 32 -1.54 14.65 0.70
CA PRO A 32 -0.50 14.66 1.73
C PRO A 32 -0.64 15.90 2.63
N HIS A 33 -0.58 15.70 3.94
CA HIS A 33 -0.53 16.78 4.92
C HIS A 33 0.92 17.09 5.34
N LEU A 34 1.13 18.21 6.05
CA LEU A 34 2.48 18.68 6.45
C LEU A 34 3.29 17.61 7.21
N GLY A 35 2.64 16.83 8.08
CA GLY A 35 3.28 15.69 8.75
C GLY A 35 3.90 14.65 7.80
N ASN A 36 3.23 14.30 6.69
CA ASN A 36 3.80 13.38 5.70
C ASN A 36 4.98 14.02 4.97
N ILE A 37 4.88 15.32 4.68
CA ILE A 37 5.90 16.06 3.94
C ILE A 37 7.20 16.14 4.75
N ILE A 38 7.13 16.61 6.00
CA ILE A 38 8.32 16.74 6.86
C ILE A 38 8.91 15.38 7.22
N GLY A 39 8.07 14.38 7.49
CA GLY A 39 8.51 13.05 7.92
C GLY A 39 9.20 12.24 6.84
N CYS A 40 8.97 12.56 5.55
CA CYS A 40 9.44 11.75 4.44
C CYS A 40 10.15 12.59 3.39
N VAL A 41 9.40 13.30 2.54
CA VAL A 41 9.95 13.84 1.28
C VAL A 41 10.82 15.08 1.47
N LEU A 42 10.49 15.94 2.44
CA LEU A 42 11.25 17.16 2.72
C LEU A 42 12.57 16.87 3.44
N SER A 43 12.56 15.96 4.41
CA SER A 43 13.78 15.53 5.10
C SER A 43 14.77 14.87 4.12
N ALA A 44 14.27 14.00 3.24
CA ALA A 44 15.09 13.37 2.22
C ALA A 44 15.59 14.38 1.16
N ASP A 45 14.78 15.39 0.81
CA ASP A 45 15.19 16.45 -0.13
C ASP A 45 16.37 17.28 0.38
N VAL A 46 16.33 17.69 1.65
CA VAL A 46 17.43 18.43 2.29
C VAL A 46 18.73 17.62 2.21
N PHE A 47 18.67 16.33 2.51
CA PHE A 47 19.84 15.45 2.40
C PHE A 47 20.30 15.26 0.96
N ALA A 48 19.37 15.08 0.00
CA ALA A 48 19.70 14.93 -1.41
C ALA A 48 20.42 16.17 -1.96
N ARG A 49 19.93 17.38 -1.63
CA ARG A 49 20.57 18.65 -1.99
C ARG A 49 21.95 18.78 -1.38
N TYR A 50 22.10 18.44 -0.09
CA TYR A 50 23.40 18.41 0.56
C TYR A 50 24.38 17.45 -0.15
N CYS A 51 23.95 16.23 -0.47
CA CYS A 51 24.80 15.27 -1.18
C CYS A 51 25.26 15.79 -2.54
N ARG A 52 24.37 16.44 -3.30
CA ARG A 52 24.71 17.07 -4.58
C ARG A 52 25.71 18.22 -4.41
N LEU A 53 25.55 19.07 -3.38
CA LEU A 53 26.52 20.13 -3.04
C LEU A 53 27.89 19.58 -2.62
N ARG A 54 27.95 18.36 -2.10
CA ARG A 54 29.19 17.65 -1.75
C ARG A 54 29.86 16.93 -2.92
N ASP A 55 29.36 17.11 -4.15
CA ASP A 55 29.77 16.38 -5.36
C ASP A 55 29.63 14.85 -5.23
N TYR A 56 28.71 14.38 -4.37
CA TYR A 56 28.35 12.97 -4.33
C TYR A 56 27.46 12.63 -5.52
N ASN A 57 27.64 11.43 -6.07
CA ASN A 57 26.76 10.91 -7.09
C ASN A 57 25.46 10.42 -6.45
N ALA A 58 24.56 11.36 -6.13
CA ALA A 58 23.32 11.10 -5.44
C ALA A 58 22.14 11.01 -6.41
N ILE A 59 21.32 9.97 -6.30
CA ILE A 59 20.02 9.85 -6.95
C ILE A 59 18.93 9.80 -5.88
N TYR A 60 17.91 10.64 -6.02
CA TYR A 60 16.78 10.72 -5.11
C TYR A 60 15.49 10.32 -5.83
N ILE A 61 14.91 9.19 -5.44
CA ILE A 61 13.71 8.65 -6.06
C ILE A 61 12.56 8.50 -5.05
N CYS A 62 11.35 8.68 -5.52
CA CYS A 62 10.12 8.37 -4.79
C CYS A 62 9.00 8.05 -5.80
N GLY A 63 7.78 7.93 -5.33
CA GLY A 63 6.61 7.67 -6.16
C GLY A 63 5.38 7.43 -5.32
N THR A 64 4.24 7.22 -5.96
CA THR A 64 2.99 6.88 -5.27
C THR A 64 2.85 5.37 -5.08
N ASP A 65 2.40 4.97 -3.89
CA ASP A 65 1.93 3.62 -3.63
C ASP A 65 0.42 3.52 -3.91
N GLU A 66 0.06 2.64 -4.84
CA GLU A 66 -1.24 2.66 -5.51
C GLU A 66 -2.07 1.40 -5.29
N TYR A 67 -1.46 0.31 -4.86
CA TYR A 67 -2.15 -0.96 -4.67
C TYR A 67 -2.74 -1.10 -3.26
N GLY A 68 -3.80 -1.90 -3.17
CA GLY A 68 -4.38 -2.33 -1.90
C GLY A 68 -5.84 -1.94 -1.71
N THR A 69 -6.47 -2.54 -0.70
CA THR A 69 -7.91 -2.45 -0.46
C THR A 69 -8.40 -1.03 -0.20
N ALA A 70 -7.53 -0.14 0.31
CA ALA A 70 -7.89 1.24 0.59
C ALA A 70 -8.11 2.04 -0.71
N THR A 71 -7.30 1.79 -1.76
CA THR A 71 -7.54 2.33 -3.12
C THR A 71 -8.87 1.83 -3.68
N GLU A 72 -9.16 0.53 -3.57
CA GLU A 72 -10.44 -0.04 -4.05
C GLU A 72 -11.65 0.56 -3.34
N THR A 73 -11.55 0.73 -2.01
CA THR A 73 -12.63 1.31 -1.20
C THR A 73 -12.89 2.76 -1.62
N LYS A 74 -11.82 3.55 -1.78
CA LYS A 74 -11.93 4.95 -2.21
C LYS A 74 -12.51 5.07 -3.62
N ALA A 75 -12.11 4.17 -4.53
CA ALA A 75 -12.61 4.14 -5.90
C ALA A 75 -14.11 3.86 -5.94
N LEU A 76 -14.59 2.97 -5.07
CA LEU A 76 -16.02 2.72 -4.90
C LEU A 76 -16.76 3.94 -4.35
N GLU A 77 -16.22 4.63 -3.34
CA GLU A 77 -16.80 5.86 -2.78
C GLU A 77 -16.91 6.98 -3.83
N GLU A 78 -15.89 7.13 -4.69
CA GLU A 78 -15.86 8.14 -5.77
C GLU A 78 -16.52 7.67 -7.07
N ASN A 79 -17.14 6.47 -7.08
CA ASN A 79 -17.77 5.86 -8.25
C ASN A 79 -16.86 5.82 -9.49
N CYS A 80 -15.59 5.47 -9.30
CA CYS A 80 -14.60 5.33 -10.37
C CYS A 80 -13.82 4.02 -10.26
N SER A 81 -12.96 3.75 -11.24
CA SER A 81 -12.01 2.63 -11.15
C SER A 81 -10.82 2.96 -10.24
N PRO A 82 -10.14 1.95 -9.65
CA PRO A 82 -8.90 2.16 -8.90
C PRO A 82 -7.85 2.93 -9.70
N LYS A 83 -7.69 2.59 -10.98
CA LYS A 83 -6.76 3.27 -11.88
C LYS A 83 -7.06 4.77 -12.00
N GLN A 84 -8.33 5.16 -12.16
CA GLN A 84 -8.71 6.57 -12.28
C GLN A 84 -8.40 7.35 -11.01
N ILE A 85 -8.59 6.76 -9.83
CA ILE A 85 -8.20 7.39 -8.57
C ILE A 85 -6.69 7.56 -8.48
N CYS A 86 -5.93 6.51 -8.79
CA CYS A 86 -4.48 6.58 -8.71
C CYS A 86 -3.93 7.62 -9.69
N ASP A 87 -4.47 7.68 -10.91
CA ASP A 87 -4.09 8.67 -11.91
C ASP A 87 -4.38 10.10 -11.43
N LYS A 88 -5.55 10.34 -10.84
CA LYS A 88 -5.95 11.64 -10.27
C LYS A 88 -5.01 12.07 -9.15
N TYR A 89 -4.81 11.20 -8.16
CA TYR A 89 -4.07 11.57 -6.96
C TYR A 89 -2.56 11.57 -7.16
N HIS A 90 -2.01 10.76 -8.06
CA HIS A 90 -0.60 10.82 -8.43
C HIS A 90 -0.20 12.22 -8.93
N VAL A 91 -1.05 12.82 -9.78
CA VAL A 91 -0.86 14.20 -10.26
C VAL A 91 -0.90 15.19 -9.09
N ILE A 92 -1.88 15.07 -8.19
CA ILE A 92 -1.99 15.94 -7.00
C ILE A 92 -0.74 15.85 -6.12
N HIS A 93 -0.24 14.65 -5.86
CA HIS A 93 1.00 14.45 -5.11
C HIS A 93 2.18 15.13 -5.80
N LYS A 94 2.33 14.93 -7.11
CA LYS A 94 3.41 15.53 -7.90
C LYS A 94 3.36 17.06 -7.84
N GLU A 95 2.17 17.66 -8.03
CA GLU A 95 1.97 19.10 -7.97
C GLU A 95 2.32 19.68 -6.58
N VAL A 96 1.88 19.03 -5.50
CA VAL A 96 2.23 19.45 -4.13
C VAL A 96 3.74 19.39 -3.93
N TYR A 97 4.40 18.30 -4.31
CA TYR A 97 5.84 18.16 -4.12
C TYR A 97 6.65 19.11 -4.99
N ASP A 98 6.19 19.41 -6.21
CA ASP A 98 6.79 20.41 -7.08
C ASP A 98 6.65 21.81 -6.50
N TRP A 99 5.50 22.13 -5.90
CA TRP A 99 5.27 23.41 -5.23
C TRP A 99 6.17 23.59 -4.00
N PHE A 100 6.38 22.52 -3.23
CA PHE A 100 7.38 22.50 -2.15
C PHE A 100 8.83 22.46 -2.65
N ASN A 101 9.05 22.43 -3.97
CA ASN A 101 10.35 22.35 -4.62
C ASN A 101 11.15 21.12 -4.18
N ILE A 102 10.48 19.97 -4.06
CA ILE A 102 11.15 18.69 -3.78
C ILE A 102 11.85 18.22 -5.06
N SER A 103 13.15 17.97 -4.94
CA SER A 103 14.05 17.75 -6.07
C SER A 103 14.29 16.27 -6.35
N PHE A 104 13.22 15.53 -6.65
CA PHE A 104 13.34 14.15 -7.13
C PHE A 104 14.11 14.09 -8.45
N ASP A 105 15.00 13.10 -8.57
CA ASP A 105 15.55 12.71 -9.87
C ASP A 105 14.51 11.94 -10.69
N GLU A 106 13.68 11.12 -10.02
CA GLU A 106 12.54 10.41 -10.59
C GLU A 106 11.39 10.31 -9.57
N PHE A 107 10.15 10.54 -10.03
CA PHE A 107 8.94 10.36 -9.22
C PHE A 107 7.99 9.40 -9.94
N GLY A 108 8.07 8.12 -9.58
CA GLY A 108 7.40 7.02 -10.26
C GLY A 108 6.07 6.60 -9.63
N ARG A 109 5.63 5.39 -9.99
CA ARG A 109 4.33 4.80 -9.60
C ARG A 109 4.49 3.30 -9.38
N THR A 110 3.87 2.73 -8.35
CA THR A 110 3.90 1.27 -8.16
C THR A 110 3.02 0.52 -9.17
N SER A 111 2.10 1.21 -9.87
CA SER A 111 1.27 0.60 -10.91
C SER A 111 1.98 0.45 -12.28
N ALA A 112 3.29 0.71 -12.36
CA ALA A 112 4.04 0.62 -13.61
C ALA A 112 4.30 -0.86 -14.01
N PRO A 113 4.38 -1.20 -15.30
CA PRO A 113 4.66 -2.57 -15.75
C PRO A 113 5.96 -3.14 -15.17
N GLU A 114 6.99 -2.30 -15.04
CA GLU A 114 8.31 -2.67 -14.49
C GLU A 114 8.21 -3.18 -13.06
N GLN A 115 7.26 -2.64 -12.25
CA GLN A 115 7.00 -3.15 -10.90
C GLN A 115 6.58 -4.63 -10.95
N THR A 116 5.69 -4.99 -11.89
CA THR A 116 5.21 -6.36 -12.03
C THR A 116 6.35 -7.29 -12.39
N GLU A 117 7.20 -6.88 -13.34
CA GLU A 117 8.36 -7.67 -13.77
C GLU A 117 9.34 -7.90 -12.62
N VAL A 118 9.70 -6.85 -11.88
CA VAL A 118 10.66 -6.93 -10.77
C VAL A 118 10.09 -7.73 -9.60
N CYS A 119 8.84 -7.47 -9.19
CA CYS A 119 8.20 -8.21 -8.10
C CYS A 119 8.07 -9.70 -8.43
N GLN A 120 7.64 -10.05 -9.65
CA GLN A 120 7.55 -11.45 -10.06
C GLN A 120 8.93 -12.12 -10.15
N ALA A 121 9.96 -11.41 -10.60
CA ALA A 121 11.32 -11.94 -10.63
C ALA A 121 11.85 -12.24 -9.22
N ILE A 122 11.61 -11.35 -8.26
CA ILE A 122 11.96 -11.57 -6.86
C ILE A 122 11.19 -12.75 -6.29
N PHE A 123 9.86 -12.78 -6.46
CA PHE A 123 9.00 -13.89 -6.02
C PHE A 123 9.47 -15.24 -6.57
N LYS A 124 9.73 -15.33 -7.88
CA LYS A 124 10.21 -16.55 -8.53
C LYS A 124 11.52 -17.04 -7.92
N LYS A 125 12.48 -16.15 -7.68
CA LYS A 125 13.74 -16.54 -7.03
C LYS A 125 13.51 -17.08 -5.62
N ILE A 126 12.65 -16.46 -4.82
CA ILE A 126 12.35 -16.93 -3.45
C ILE A 126 11.65 -18.29 -3.51
N HIS A 127 10.71 -18.46 -4.44
CA HIS A 127 10.01 -19.72 -4.69
C HIS A 127 10.96 -20.83 -5.14
N GLU A 128 11.83 -20.57 -6.12
CA GLU A 128 12.82 -21.52 -6.65
C GLU A 128 13.86 -21.95 -5.60
N ASN A 129 14.18 -21.07 -4.64
CA ASN A 129 15.05 -21.39 -3.52
C ASN A 129 14.34 -22.16 -2.38
N ASN A 130 13.06 -22.54 -2.55
CA ASN A 130 12.24 -23.20 -1.54
C ASN A 130 12.18 -22.41 -0.21
N TRP A 131 12.17 -21.09 -0.28
CA TRP A 131 12.02 -20.21 0.88
C TRP A 131 10.57 -19.80 1.15
N LEU A 132 9.62 -20.33 0.37
CA LEU A 132 8.19 -20.15 0.57
C LEU A 132 7.59 -21.42 1.16
N SER A 133 6.65 -21.24 2.09
CA SER A 133 5.71 -22.26 2.52
C SER A 133 4.33 -21.90 1.99
N GLU A 134 3.59 -22.90 1.53
CA GLU A 134 2.19 -22.75 1.12
C GLU A 134 1.30 -23.36 2.20
N ASP A 135 0.21 -22.69 2.54
CA ASP A 135 -0.76 -23.18 3.51
C ASP A 135 -2.19 -22.90 3.06
N THR A 136 -3.15 -23.66 3.58
CA THR A 136 -4.59 -23.45 3.30
C THR A 136 -5.25 -22.81 4.50
N LEU A 137 -5.85 -21.65 4.29
CA LEU A 137 -6.53 -20.90 5.34
C LEU A 137 -8.04 -20.84 5.08
N GLN A 138 -8.81 -21.11 6.13
CA GLN A 138 -10.25 -20.85 6.09
C GLN A 138 -10.50 -19.36 6.18
N GLN A 139 -11.19 -18.81 5.18
CA GLN A 139 -11.54 -17.40 5.12
C GLN A 139 -13.04 -17.23 4.95
N LEU A 140 -13.60 -16.19 5.55
CA LEU A 140 -15.02 -15.87 5.39
C LEU A 140 -15.26 -15.29 3.99
N TYR A 141 -16.21 -15.89 3.28
CA TYR A 141 -16.61 -15.44 1.94
C TYR A 141 -18.02 -14.86 1.98
N CYS A 142 -18.18 -13.66 1.41
CA CYS A 142 -19.48 -13.04 1.28
C CYS A 142 -20.11 -13.38 -0.07
N ASP A 143 -21.17 -14.19 -0.08
CA ASP A 143 -21.88 -14.55 -1.31
C ASP A 143 -22.55 -13.33 -1.99
N THR A 144 -22.97 -12.33 -1.21
CA THR A 144 -23.54 -11.08 -1.73
C THR A 144 -22.48 -10.18 -2.38
N CYS A 145 -21.33 -9.99 -1.71
CA CYS A 145 -20.23 -9.16 -2.23
C CYS A 145 -19.32 -9.90 -3.21
N LYS A 146 -19.49 -11.23 -3.35
CA LYS A 146 -18.67 -12.14 -4.14
C LYS A 146 -17.16 -12.02 -3.88
N LYS A 147 -16.76 -11.84 -2.62
CA LYS A 147 -15.35 -11.68 -2.23
C LYS A 147 -15.05 -12.30 -0.87
N PHE A 148 -13.78 -12.67 -0.67
CA PHE A 148 -13.23 -12.96 0.64
C PHE A 148 -13.18 -11.67 1.47
N LEU A 149 -13.42 -11.81 2.77
CA LEU A 149 -13.47 -10.68 3.68
C LEU A 149 -12.21 -10.59 4.51
N ALA A 150 -11.57 -9.43 4.46
CA ALA A 150 -10.57 -9.05 5.44
C ALA A 150 -11.23 -8.88 6.81
N ASP A 151 -10.47 -9.09 7.88
CA ASP A 151 -10.92 -9.07 9.28
C ASP A 151 -11.73 -7.82 9.63
N ARG A 152 -11.32 -6.66 9.09
CA ARG A 152 -12.00 -5.36 9.28
C ARG A 152 -13.41 -5.26 8.68
N LEU A 153 -13.77 -6.17 7.77
CA LEU A 153 -15.08 -6.23 7.10
C LEU A 153 -16.01 -7.27 7.73
N VAL A 154 -15.53 -7.97 8.77
CA VAL A 154 -16.27 -8.99 9.52
C VAL A 154 -16.61 -8.41 10.90
N GLU A 155 -17.89 -8.45 11.24
CA GLU A 155 -18.38 -8.18 12.59
C GLU A 155 -19.20 -9.38 13.07
N GLY A 156 -19.23 -9.66 14.37
CA GLY A 156 -20.03 -10.77 14.89
C GLY A 156 -20.07 -10.78 16.41
N THR A 157 -20.67 -11.83 16.97
CA THR A 157 -20.73 -12.02 18.41
C THR A 157 -19.44 -12.65 18.93
N CYS A 158 -18.83 -12.03 19.94
CA CYS A 158 -17.57 -12.47 20.55
C CYS A 158 -17.69 -13.91 21.09
N PRO A 159 -16.76 -14.83 20.73
CA PRO A 159 -16.84 -16.21 21.18
C PRO A 159 -16.41 -16.42 22.63
N ILE A 160 -15.71 -15.44 23.22
CA ILE A 160 -15.13 -15.54 24.56
C ILE A 160 -16.24 -15.71 25.62
N PRO A 161 -16.20 -16.78 26.43
CA PRO A 161 -17.16 -17.01 27.50
C PRO A 161 -17.24 -15.81 28.45
N GLY A 162 -18.46 -15.34 28.74
CA GLY A 162 -18.70 -14.20 29.62
C GLY A 162 -18.57 -12.81 28.98
N CYS A 163 -18.15 -12.72 27.71
CA CYS A 163 -18.13 -11.45 26.98
C CYS A 163 -19.39 -11.26 26.12
N GLU A 164 -19.64 -12.19 25.20
CA GLU A 164 -20.81 -12.24 24.29
C GLU A 164 -21.15 -10.90 23.62
N TYR A 165 -20.13 -10.11 23.30
CA TYR A 165 -20.33 -8.82 22.64
C TYR A 165 -20.77 -9.00 21.19
N ASP A 166 -21.96 -8.52 20.83
CA ASP A 166 -22.60 -8.75 19.52
C ASP A 166 -21.98 -8.03 18.32
N SER A 167 -21.00 -7.17 18.54
CA SER A 167 -20.36 -6.36 17.50
C SER A 167 -18.84 -6.40 17.61
N ALA A 168 -18.28 -7.56 17.97
CA ALA A 168 -16.84 -7.80 17.93
C ALA A 168 -16.34 -7.79 16.48
N ARG A 169 -15.15 -7.21 16.27
CA ARG A 169 -14.49 -7.20 14.96
C ARG A 169 -13.77 -8.53 14.73
N GLY A 170 -13.46 -8.85 13.48
CA GLY A 170 -12.76 -10.08 13.10
C GLY A 170 -11.37 -10.22 13.72
N ASP A 171 -10.70 -9.11 14.04
CA ASP A 171 -9.35 -9.04 14.59
C ASP A 171 -9.32 -8.89 16.12
N GLN A 172 -10.27 -8.16 16.69
CA GLN A 172 -10.29 -7.85 18.12
C GLN A 172 -11.70 -7.54 18.63
N CYS A 173 -12.01 -8.02 19.84
CA CYS A 173 -13.21 -7.61 20.57
C CYS A 173 -12.96 -6.33 21.38
N GLU A 174 -13.73 -5.27 21.12
CA GLU A 174 -13.58 -3.99 21.84
C GLU A 174 -14.06 -4.05 23.29
N LYS A 175 -14.92 -5.02 23.64
CA LYS A 175 -15.44 -5.17 25.01
C LYS A 175 -14.44 -5.87 25.94
N CYS A 176 -13.80 -6.96 25.49
CA CYS A 176 -12.87 -7.74 26.34
C CYS A 176 -11.39 -7.60 25.94
N GLY A 177 -11.08 -6.92 24.84
CA GLY A 177 -9.71 -6.68 24.37
C GLY A 177 -9.02 -7.87 23.72
N ASN A 178 -9.62 -9.07 23.73
CA ASN A 178 -9.02 -10.27 23.15
C ASN A 178 -8.86 -10.17 21.64
N LEU A 179 -7.72 -10.67 21.16
CA LEU A 179 -7.48 -10.94 19.75
C LEU A 179 -8.30 -12.13 19.32
N LEU A 180 -8.93 -12.02 18.15
CA LEU A 180 -9.82 -13.04 17.59
C LEU A 180 -9.37 -13.39 16.19
N ASN A 181 -9.74 -14.60 15.75
CA ASN A 181 -9.77 -14.91 14.32
C ASN A 181 -11.21 -14.71 13.80
N PRO A 182 -11.41 -14.19 12.58
CA PRO A 182 -12.75 -13.97 12.04
C PRO A 182 -13.60 -15.23 11.97
N THR A 183 -12.96 -16.39 11.75
CA THR A 183 -13.61 -17.72 11.69
C THR A 183 -14.15 -18.20 13.04
N GLU A 184 -13.69 -17.63 14.14
CA GLU A 184 -14.12 -17.97 15.51
C GLU A 184 -15.35 -17.15 15.95
N LEU A 185 -15.70 -16.07 15.24
CA LEU A 185 -16.85 -15.24 15.59
C LEU A 185 -18.15 -16.04 15.48
N LYS A 186 -19.02 -15.88 16.49
CA LYS A 186 -20.38 -16.42 16.45
C LYS A 186 -21.24 -15.50 15.58
N ILE A 187 -22.05 -16.06 14.69
CA ILE A 187 -22.95 -15.30 13.81
C ILE A 187 -22.21 -14.14 13.11
N PRO A 188 -21.14 -14.43 12.32
CA PRO A 188 -20.43 -13.38 11.60
C PRO A 188 -21.37 -12.68 10.61
N ARG A 189 -21.18 -11.38 10.40
CA ARG A 189 -21.94 -10.49 9.50
C ARG A 189 -21.02 -9.58 8.70
N CYS A 190 -21.48 -9.21 7.50
CA CYS A 190 -20.74 -8.32 6.62
C CYS A 190 -21.04 -6.89 6.95
N LYS A 191 -20.02 -6.16 7.40
CA LYS A 191 -20.15 -4.73 7.69
C LYS A 191 -20.60 -3.93 6.46
N ALA A 192 -20.27 -4.39 5.26
CA ALA A 192 -20.61 -3.70 4.03
C ALA A 192 -22.09 -3.81 3.63
N MET A 193 -22.80 -4.91 3.96
CA MET A 193 -24.12 -5.21 3.39
C MET A 193 -25.12 -5.92 4.34
N PHE A 194 -24.80 -6.11 5.62
CA PHE A 194 -25.66 -6.81 6.62
C PHE A 194 -26.19 -8.19 6.16
N GLY A 195 -25.47 -8.89 5.26
CA GLY A 195 -25.84 -10.20 4.73
C GLY A 195 -25.23 -11.39 5.49
N SER A 196 -25.80 -12.58 5.28
CA SER A 196 -25.38 -13.89 5.81
C SER A 196 -24.23 -14.54 4.99
N TYR A 197 -23.53 -15.53 5.57
CA TYR A 197 -22.29 -16.12 5.01
C TYR A 197 -22.24 -17.63 4.94
N ASN A 198 -21.30 -18.12 4.12
CA ASN A 198 -20.77 -19.48 4.14
C ASN A 198 -19.23 -19.44 4.22
N GLY A 199 -18.63 -20.28 5.06
CA GLY A 199 -17.17 -20.46 5.09
C GLY A 199 -16.68 -21.14 3.81
N ARG A 200 -15.60 -20.64 3.21
CA ARG A 200 -14.95 -21.28 2.05
C ARG A 200 -13.45 -21.36 2.28
N GLU A 201 -12.83 -22.41 1.77
CA GLU A 201 -11.38 -22.55 1.82
C GLU A 201 -10.74 -21.60 0.79
N GLY A 202 -9.78 -20.80 1.27
CA GLY A 202 -8.93 -19.94 0.45
C GLY A 202 -7.51 -20.48 0.47
N ARG A 203 -6.84 -20.44 -0.69
CA ARG A 203 -5.44 -20.83 -0.82
C ARG A 203 -4.60 -19.55 -0.74
N SER A 204 -3.65 -19.49 0.19
CA SER A 204 -2.77 -18.32 0.41
C SER A 204 -1.33 -18.63 0.10
#